data_AF-A0A8S3ERP9-F1
#
_entry.id   AF-A0A8S3ERP9-F1
#
_cell.length_a   1.000
_cell.length_b   1.000
_cell.length_c   1.000
_cell.angle_alpha   90.00
_cell.angle_beta   90.00
_cell.angle_gamma   90.00
#
_symmetry.space_group_name_H-M   'P 1'
#
loop_
_entity.id
_entity.type
_entity.pdbx_description
1 polymer ?
#
loop_
_entity_poly.entity_id
_entity_poly.type
_entity_poly.pdbx_seq_one_letter_code
_entity_poly.pdbx_strand_id
1 'polypeptide(L)' 'MGDYERALVFHQKALNIQENVKCNPLQCATTYMNLDETYREMTDYTTALTYYQKGLKI' A
#
# COMPACT_ATOMS: atom_id res chain seq x y z
N MET A 1 -4.96 -9.41 17.53
CA MET A 1 -4.93 -7.97 17.20
C MET A 1 -3.77 -7.80 16.25
N GLY A 2 -4.05 -7.60 14.95
CA GLY A 2 -3.03 -7.41 13.93
C GLY A 2 -2.25 -6.14 14.19
N ASP A 3 -0.94 -6.18 13.99
CA ASP A 3 -0.09 -4.99 14.13
C ASP A 3 -0.08 -4.21 12.82
N TYR A 4 -1.23 -3.64 12.51
CA TYR A 4 -1.47 -2.95 11.26
C TYR A 4 -0.64 -1.67 11.15
N GLU A 5 -0.36 -0.99 12.28
CA GLU A 5 0.54 0.17 12.30
C GLU A 5 1.95 -0.19 11.83
N ARG A 6 2.53 -1.30 12.31
CA ARG A 6 3.81 -1.78 11.79
C ARG A 6 3.72 -2.14 10.30
N ALA A 7 2.65 -2.80 9.86
CA ALA A 7 2.47 -3.15 8.45
C ALA A 7 2.45 -1.89 7.56
N LEU A 8 1.70 -0.86 7.94
CA LEU A 8 1.65 0.43 7.24
C LEU A 8 3.04 1.07 7.14
N VAL A 9 3.81 1.08 8.23
CA VAL A 9 5.18 1.62 8.23
C VAL A 9 6.09 0.88 7.25
N PHE A 10 6.03 -0.46 7.22
CA PHE A 10 6.85 -1.24 6.30
C PHE A 10 6.42 -1.06 4.84
N HIS A 11 5.12 -1.06 4.55
CA HIS A 11 4.61 -0.83 3.21
C HIS A 11 4.97 0.57 2.69
N GLN A 12 4.87 1.61 3.52
CA GLN A 12 5.25 2.96 3.14
C GLN A 12 6.76 3.10 2.87
N LYS A 13 7.61 2.41 3.63
CA LYS A 13 9.06 2.35 3.37
C LYS A 13 9.37 1.64 2.06
N ALA A 14 8.69 0.52 1.77
CA ALA A 14 8.86 -0.20 0.52
C ALA A 14 8.49 0.69 -0.69
N LEU A 15 7.38 1.42 -0.59
CA LEU A 15 6.90 2.33 -1.62
C LEU A 15 7.91 3.46 -1.90
N ASN A 16 8.44 4.08 -0.86
CA ASN A 16 9.47 5.12 -0.99
C ASN A 16 10.74 4.58 -1.69
N ILE A 17 11.18 3.36 -1.36
CA ILE A 17 12.31 2.73 -2.06
C ILE A 17 11.96 2.49 -3.54
N GLN A 18 10.79 1.92 -3.83
CA GLN A 18 10.35 1.60 -5.19
C GLN A 18 10.28 2.86 -6.08
N GLU A 19 9.78 3.97 -5.53
CA GLU A 19 9.73 5.28 -6.21
C GLU A 19 11.13 5.84 -6.47
N ASN A 20 12.03 5.77 -5.49
CA ASN A 20 13.40 6.29 -5.64
C ASN A 20 14.24 5.49 -6.62
N VAL A 21 14.11 4.17 -6.64
CA VAL A 21 14.90 3.29 -7.52
C VAL A 21 14.27 3.10 -8.90
N LYS A 22 13.15 3.79 -9.20
CA LYS A 22 12.34 3.59 -10.41
C LYS A 22 12.07 2.11 -10.67
N CYS A 23 11.61 1.42 -9.63
CA CYS A 23 11.35 -0.02 -9.71
C CYS A 23 10.22 -0.34 -10.70
N ASN A 24 10.04 -1.63 -10.99
CA ASN A 24 8.95 -2.10 -11.84
C ASN A 24 7.61 -1.57 -11.30
N PRO A 25 6.81 -0.86 -12.13
CA PRO A 25 5.52 -0.33 -11.71
C PRO A 25 4.63 -1.40 -11.05
N LEU A 26 4.67 -2.65 -11.51
CA LEU A 26 3.91 -3.76 -10.91
C LEU A 26 4.24 -3.98 -9.42
N GLN A 27 5.47 -3.71 -8.97
CA GLN A 27 5.80 -3.81 -7.54
C GLN A 27 5.16 -2.70 -6.72
N CYS A 28 5.08 -1.48 -7.26
CA CYS A 28 4.32 -0.40 -6.65
C CYS A 28 2.83 -0.75 -6.56
N ALA A 29 2.27 -1.35 -7.62
CA ALA A 29 0.87 -1.80 -7.63
C ALA A 29 0.58 -2.83 -6.53
N THR A 30 1.45 -3.85 -6.38
CA THR A 30 1.34 -4.82 -5.28
C THR A 30 1.41 -4.15 -3.91
N THR A 31 2.30 -3.18 -3.73
CA THR A 31 2.44 -2.48 -2.44
C THR A 31 1.21 -1.64 -2.13
N TYR A 32 0.60 -1.02 -3.15
CA TYR A 32 -0.69 -0.34 -3.02
C TYR A 32 -1.84 -1.27 -2.66
N MET A 33 -1.88 -2.49 -3.21
CA MET A 33 -2.88 -3.49 -2.84
C MET A 33 -2.73 -3.96 -1.37
N ASN A 34 -1.49 -4.13 -0.90
CA ASN A 34 -1.25 -4.50 0.50
C ASN A 34 -1.64 -3.38 1.48
N LEU A 35 -1.45 -2.11 1.08
CA LEU A 35 -1.95 -0.96 1.85
C LEU A 35 -3.48 -0.94 1.88
N ASP A 36 -4.15 -1.12 0.74
CA ASP A 36 -5.62 -1.26 0.68
C ASP A 36 -6.12 -2.34 1.65
N GLU A 37 -5.56 -3.55 1.57
CA GLU A 37 -5.93 -4.65 2.46
C GLU A 37 -5.74 -4.30 3.93
N THR A 38 -4.59 -3.71 4.28
CA THR A 38 -4.30 -3.28 5.66
C THR A 38 -5.33 -2.27 6.16
N TYR A 39 -5.72 -1.30 5.34
CA TYR A 39 -6.74 -0.31 5.71
C TYR A 39 -8.15 -0.91 5.77
N ARG A 40 -8.49 -1.89 4.93
CA ARG A 40 -9.76 -2.65 5.01
C ARG A 40 -9.86 -3.42 6.32
N GLU A 41 -8.78 -4.05 6.75
CA GLU A 41 -8.69 -4.76 8.03
C GLU A 41 -8.79 -3.80 9.23
N MET A 42 -8.34 -2.54 9.06
CA MET A 42 -8.52 -1.45 10.03
C MET A 42 -9.90 -0.77 9.94
N THR A 43 -10.81 -1.25 9.08
CA THR A 43 -12.13 -0.64 8.79
C THR A 43 -12.11 0.78 8.22
N ASP A 44 -10.95 1.26 7.76
CA ASP A 44 -10.79 2.54 7.06
C ASP A 44 -10.94 2.33 5.54
N TYR A 45 -12.18 2.13 5.12
CA TYR A 45 -12.51 1.87 3.71
C TYR A 45 -12.23 3.07 2.80
N THR A 46 -12.24 4.30 3.32
CA THR A 46 -11.98 5.51 2.53
C THR A 46 -10.52 5.56 2.10
N THR A 47 -9.60 5.32 3.05
CA THR A 47 -8.17 5.26 2.76
C THR A 47 -7.82 4.03 1.93
N ALA A 48 -8.45 2.88 2.23
CA ALA A 48 -8.28 1.66 1.44
C ALA A 48 -8.61 1.86 -0.05
N LEU A 49 -9.81 2.40 -0.34
CA LEU A 49 -10.24 2.68 -1.72
C LEU A 49 -9.27 3.60 -2.46
N THR A 50 -8.69 4.57 -1.76
CA THR A 50 -7.67 5.47 -2.34
C THR A 50 -6.44 4.69 -2.80
N TYR A 51 -5.95 3.76 -1.99
CA TYR A 51 -4.80 2.94 -2.34
C TYR A 51 -5.12 1.90 -3.42
N TYR A 52 -6.31 1.29 -3.37
CA TYR A 52 -6.78 0.41 -4.43
C TYR A 52 -6.81 1.12 -5.79
N GLN A 53 -7.35 2.34 -5.85
CA GLN A 53 -7.37 3.14 -7.08
C GLN A 53 -5.98 3.53 -7.56
N LYS A 54 -5.02 3.76 -6.65
CA LYS A 54 -3.61 4.01 -7.02
C LYS A 54 -2.98 2.76 -7.65
N GLY A 55 -3.22 1.58 -7.07
CA GLY A 55 -2.74 0.30 -7.61
C GLY A 55 -3.29 0.01 -9.01
N LEU A 56 -4.57 0.31 -9.26
CA LEU A 56 -5.21 0.12 -10.57
C LEU A 56 -4.75 1.10 -11.66
N LYS A 57 -4.17 2.24 -11.30
CA LYS A 57 -3.69 3.25 -12.26
C LYS A 57 -2.31 2.93 -12.83
N ILE A 58 -1.64 1.91 -12.27
CA ILE A 58 -0.34 1.42 -12.74
C ILE A 58 -0.56 0.37 -13.83
#